data_AF-A0A6I5CCP0-F1
#
_entry.id   AF-A0A6I5CCP0-F1
#
_cell.length_a   1.000
_cell.length_b   1.000
_cell.length_c   1.000
_cell.angle_alpha   90.00
_cell.angle_beta   90.00
_cell.angle_gamma   90.00
#
_symmetry.space_group_name_H-M   'P 1'
#
loop_
_entity.id
_entity.type
_entity.pdbx_description
1 polymer ?
#
loop_
_entity_poly.entity_id
_entity_poly.type
_entity_poly.pdbx_seq_one_letter_code
_entity_poly.pdbx_strand_id
1 'polypeptide(L)'
;MTTERWAEIARLLTAGPVSDTSVSKRLHCHKRDVGKVRRDLGLPKYRPPTRVWGRDDYERLSVPLTGGHRCWRGRYDEAGVPYANRVLTAYRLAFRVHYGREPVGRVQGTCRYKRCVAGEHLDDRIMRQAKAAEAKLTELPAAATWNGMDVVAIRRCLRGAAPYPPLDLREARFAFHFSNPEMPSAELARRLGLRAETVTRYRKNGVPSC
;
A
#
# COMPACT_ATOMS: atom_id res chain seq x y z
N MET A 1 -39.02 1.19 39.91
CA MET A 1 -37.60 0.88 40.18
C MET A 1 -37.30 1.35 41.60
N THR A 2 -36.78 0.47 42.46
CA THR A 2 -36.44 0.83 43.85
C THR A 2 -35.18 1.71 43.89
N THR A 3 -35.01 2.48 44.96
CA THR A 3 -33.83 3.35 45.16
C THR A 3 -32.53 2.54 45.18
N GLU A 4 -32.54 1.38 45.85
CA GLU A 4 -31.41 0.44 45.89
C GLU A 4 -31.02 -0.03 44.49
N ARG A 5 -32.02 -0.39 43.67
CA ARG A 5 -31.78 -0.86 42.30
C ARG A 5 -31.25 0.25 41.41
N TRP A 6 -31.75 1.47 41.56
CA TRP A 6 -31.23 2.64 40.87
C TRP A 6 -29.75 2.86 41.23
N ALA A 7 -29.42 2.82 42.54
CA ALA A 7 -28.05 3.01 43.03
C ALA A 7 -27.09 1.93 42.52
N GLU A 8 -27.54 0.67 42.43
CA GLU A 8 -26.73 -0.42 41.93
C GLU A 8 -26.45 -0.30 40.42
N ILE A 9 -27.45 0.09 39.63
CA ILE A 9 -27.28 0.41 38.21
C ILE A 9 -26.32 1.59 38.06
N ALA A 10 -26.52 2.66 38.84
CA ALA A 10 -25.70 3.86 38.78
C ALA A 10 -24.23 3.53 39.06
N ARG A 11 -23.95 2.75 40.12
CA ARG A 11 -22.60 2.29 40.47
C ARG A 11 -21.91 1.54 39.32
N LEU A 12 -22.62 0.65 38.62
CA LEU A 12 -22.04 -0.08 37.49
C LEU A 12 -21.78 0.83 36.28
N LEU A 13 -22.66 1.81 36.04
CA LEU A 13 -22.52 2.77 34.94
C LEU A 13 -21.37 3.75 35.17
N THR A 14 -21.12 4.15 36.41
CA THR A 14 -20.03 5.08 36.76
C THR A 14 -18.67 4.40 36.91
N ALA A 15 -18.63 3.09 37.16
CA ALA A 15 -17.39 2.32 37.30
C ALA A 15 -16.58 2.21 35.99
N GLY A 16 -17.19 2.42 34.83
CA GLY A 16 -16.48 2.39 33.55
C GLY A 16 -17.39 2.32 32.31
N PRO A 17 -16.79 2.27 31.11
CA PRO A 17 -17.55 2.21 29.86
C PRO A 17 -18.23 0.86 29.69
N VAL A 18 -19.48 0.75 30.16
CA VAL A 18 -20.32 -0.45 30.03
C VAL A 18 -21.58 -0.18 29.22
N SER A 19 -22.06 -1.19 28.50
CA SER A 19 -23.31 -1.10 27.74
C SER A 19 -24.54 -1.37 28.59
N ASP A 20 -25.68 -0.75 28.25
CA ASP A 20 -26.94 -0.97 28.98
C ASP A 20 -27.38 -2.43 28.94
N THR A 21 -27.11 -3.13 27.83
CA THR A 21 -27.38 -4.56 27.70
C THR A 21 -26.53 -5.38 28.67
N SER A 22 -25.25 -5.02 28.85
CA SER A 22 -24.34 -5.73 29.76
C SER A 22 -24.78 -5.54 31.22
N VAL A 23 -25.12 -4.32 31.62
CA VAL A 23 -25.65 -4.01 32.95
C VAL A 23 -26.99 -4.71 33.18
N SER A 24 -27.91 -4.64 32.21
CA SER A 24 -29.21 -5.30 32.26
C SER A 24 -29.09 -6.81 32.46
N LYS A 25 -28.18 -7.49 31.73
CA LYS A 25 -27.91 -8.92 31.91
C LYS A 25 -27.30 -9.22 33.28
N ARG A 26 -26.31 -8.44 33.73
CA ARG A 26 -25.62 -8.65 35.00
C ARG A 26 -26.56 -8.50 36.20
N LEU A 27 -27.42 -7.50 36.15
CA LEU A 27 -28.37 -7.23 37.23
C LEU A 27 -29.68 -7.98 37.08
N HIS A 28 -29.96 -8.62 35.94
CA HIS A 28 -31.26 -9.21 35.62
C HIS A 28 -32.40 -8.19 35.71
N CYS A 29 -32.25 -7.02 35.06
CA CYS A 29 -33.26 -5.98 34.99
C CYS A 29 -33.59 -5.58 33.56
N HIS A 30 -34.68 -4.84 33.34
CA HIS A 30 -35.01 -4.37 32.00
C HIS A 30 -34.02 -3.31 31.52
N LYS A 31 -33.58 -3.45 30.27
CA LYS A 31 -32.69 -2.49 29.61
C LYS A 31 -33.24 -1.05 29.59
N ARG A 32 -34.56 -0.88 29.59
CA ARG A 32 -35.22 0.45 29.66
C ARG A 32 -34.91 1.18 30.97
N ASP A 33 -34.85 0.46 32.08
CA ASP A 33 -34.53 1.02 33.39
C ASP A 33 -33.08 1.50 33.43
N VAL A 34 -32.15 0.68 32.93
CA VAL A 34 -30.74 1.07 32.81
C VAL A 34 -30.58 2.32 31.93
N GLY A 35 -31.30 2.38 30.82
CA GLY A 35 -31.30 3.54 29.93
C GLY A 35 -31.88 4.80 30.60
N LYS A 36 -32.84 4.66 31.53
CA LYS A 36 -33.35 5.76 32.35
C LYS A 36 -32.28 6.26 33.30
N VAL A 37 -31.70 5.36 34.11
CA VAL A 37 -30.62 5.73 35.06
C VAL A 37 -29.45 6.40 34.33
N ARG A 38 -29.05 5.90 33.15
CA ARG A 38 -28.00 6.54 32.34
C ARG A 38 -28.33 7.99 31.98
N ARG A 39 -29.57 8.27 31.56
CA ARG A 39 -30.03 9.62 31.24
C ARG A 39 -30.09 10.51 32.48
N ASP A 40 -30.59 9.97 33.59
CA ASP A 40 -30.66 10.68 34.87
C ASP A 40 -29.25 11.09 35.36
N LEU A 41 -28.23 10.27 35.11
CA LEU A 41 -26.82 10.57 35.40
C LEU A 41 -26.13 11.47 34.35
N GLY A 42 -26.82 11.88 33.29
CA GLY A 42 -26.22 12.67 32.19
C GLY A 42 -25.15 11.93 31.39
N LEU A 43 -25.08 10.59 31.49
CA LEU A 43 -24.05 9.81 30.82
C LEU A 43 -24.39 9.63 29.32
N PRO A 44 -23.41 9.75 28.41
CA PRO A 44 -23.65 9.54 27.00
C PRO A 44 -24.04 8.09 26.70
N LYS A 45 -24.79 7.89 25.61
CA LYS A 45 -25.10 6.56 25.11
C LYS A 45 -23.81 5.80 24.83
N TYR A 46 -23.68 4.61 25.42
CA TYR A 46 -22.52 3.76 25.21
C TYR A 46 -22.32 3.46 23.72
N ARG A 47 -21.15 3.82 23.19
CA ARG A 47 -20.68 3.42 21.87
C ARG A 47 -19.58 2.38 22.08
N PRO A 48 -19.76 1.14 21.63
CA PRO A 48 -18.69 0.16 21.72
C PRO A 48 -17.47 0.68 20.95
N PRO A 49 -16.24 0.45 21.46
CA PRO A 49 -15.05 0.81 20.73
C PRO A 49 -15.06 0.11 19.37
N THR A 50 -14.69 0.85 18.31
CA THR A 50 -14.53 0.25 16.99
C THR A 50 -13.45 -0.80 17.09
N ARG A 51 -13.82 -2.09 16.94
CA ARG A 51 -12.84 -3.17 16.93
C ARG A 51 -11.85 -2.94 15.80
N VAL A 52 -10.59 -2.74 16.16
CA VAL A 52 -9.49 -2.63 15.19
C VAL A 52 -9.05 -4.03 14.80
N TRP A 53 -9.13 -4.33 13.51
CA TRP A 53 -8.66 -5.60 12.96
C TRP A 53 -7.15 -5.53 12.74
N GLY A 54 -6.41 -6.42 13.37
CA GLY A 54 -4.94 -6.40 13.42
C GLY A 54 -4.27 -7.67 12.90
N ARG A 55 -2.98 -7.83 13.25
CA ARG A 55 -2.17 -9.01 12.90
C ARG A 55 -2.76 -10.29 13.47
N ASP A 56 -3.15 -10.31 14.73
CA ASP A 56 -3.69 -11.52 15.38
C ASP A 56 -4.97 -12.04 14.70
N ASP A 57 -5.84 -11.12 14.28
CA ASP A 57 -7.03 -11.48 13.50
C ASP A 57 -6.68 -12.06 12.14
N TYR A 58 -5.67 -11.51 11.47
CA TYR A 58 -5.18 -12.00 10.20
C TYR A 58 -4.57 -13.40 10.34
N GLU A 59 -3.70 -13.61 11.32
CA GLU A 59 -3.06 -14.91 11.58
C GLU A 59 -4.11 -15.97 11.95
N ARG A 60 -5.07 -15.63 12.82
CA ARG A 60 -6.15 -16.54 13.22
C ARG A 60 -7.05 -16.97 12.05
N LEU A 61 -7.29 -16.07 11.09
CA LEU A 61 -8.22 -16.30 9.99
C LEU A 61 -7.55 -16.63 8.65
N SER A 62 -6.21 -16.69 8.60
CA SER A 62 -5.49 -17.08 7.39
C SER A 62 -4.54 -18.24 7.67
N VAL A 63 -4.59 -19.27 6.83
CA VAL A 63 -3.77 -20.47 6.96
C VAL A 63 -2.63 -20.40 5.95
N PRO A 64 -1.37 -20.61 6.37
CA PRO A 64 -0.25 -20.69 5.45
C PRO A 64 -0.37 -21.93 4.56
N LEU A 65 0.05 -21.75 3.31
CA LEU A 65 0.12 -22.77 2.28
C LEU A 65 1.55 -22.80 1.71
N THR A 66 1.86 -23.84 0.95
CA THR A 66 3.15 -24.00 0.27
C THR A 66 3.43 -22.81 -0.66
N GLY A 67 4.69 -22.37 -0.72
CA GLY A 67 5.11 -21.27 -1.60
C GLY A 67 4.75 -19.87 -1.11
N GLY A 68 4.64 -19.66 0.22
CA GLY A 68 4.33 -18.35 0.81
C GLY A 68 2.86 -17.91 0.65
N HIS A 69 2.02 -18.74 0.04
CA HIS A 69 0.61 -18.44 -0.11
C HIS A 69 -0.13 -18.53 1.23
N ARG A 70 -1.26 -17.82 1.34
CA ARG A 70 -2.16 -17.93 2.49
C ARG A 70 -3.60 -17.98 2.02
N CYS A 71 -4.39 -18.88 2.61
CA CYS A 71 -5.82 -19.04 2.34
C CYS A 71 -6.64 -18.42 3.47
N TRP A 72 -7.69 -17.67 3.11
CA TRP A 72 -8.60 -17.07 4.09
C TRP A 72 -9.66 -18.08 4.55
N ARG A 73 -9.85 -18.22 5.85
CA ARG A 73 -10.87 -19.08 6.47
C ARG A 73 -12.12 -18.33 6.92
N GLY A 74 -12.11 -17.01 6.83
CA GLY A 74 -13.25 -16.19 7.24
C GLY A 74 -14.36 -16.13 6.22
N ARG A 75 -15.17 -15.07 6.32
CA ARG A 75 -16.32 -14.83 5.43
C ARG A 75 -15.87 -14.51 4.01
N TYR A 76 -16.68 -14.94 3.05
CA TYR A 76 -16.65 -14.51 1.66
C TYR A 76 -17.97 -13.81 1.29
N ASP A 77 -17.94 -12.95 0.27
CA ASP A 77 -19.16 -12.49 -0.40
C ASP A 77 -19.57 -13.46 -1.53
N GLU A 78 -20.66 -13.14 -2.22
CA GLU A 78 -21.19 -13.94 -3.34
C GLU A 78 -20.22 -14.04 -4.52
N ALA A 79 -19.40 -13.01 -4.74
CA ALA A 79 -18.34 -13.00 -5.75
C ALA A 79 -17.08 -13.78 -5.30
N GLY A 80 -17.05 -14.25 -4.05
CA GLY A 80 -15.91 -14.97 -3.47
C GLY A 80 -14.74 -14.05 -3.07
N VAL A 81 -14.99 -12.77 -2.81
CA VAL A 81 -14.04 -11.85 -2.20
C VAL A 81 -14.00 -12.12 -0.68
N PRO A 82 -12.81 -12.35 -0.09
CA PRO A 82 -12.68 -12.58 1.34
C PRO A 82 -12.83 -11.28 2.14
N TYR A 83 -13.58 -11.32 3.24
CA TYR A 83 -13.80 -10.21 4.14
C TYR A 83 -13.36 -10.53 5.58
N ALA A 84 -12.69 -9.57 6.20
CA ALA A 84 -12.40 -9.56 7.62
C ALA A 84 -13.65 -9.17 8.42
N ASN A 85 -14.35 -8.12 7.99
CA ASN A 85 -15.62 -7.71 8.58
C ASN A 85 -16.56 -7.15 7.49
N ARG A 86 -17.65 -6.48 7.87
CA ARG A 86 -18.65 -5.96 6.92
C ARG A 86 -18.09 -4.96 5.89
N VAL A 87 -17.01 -4.25 6.21
CA VAL A 87 -16.46 -3.17 5.37
C VAL A 87 -15.00 -3.38 4.97
N LEU A 88 -14.25 -4.21 5.71
CA LEU A 88 -12.84 -4.45 5.49
C LEU A 88 -12.62 -5.80 4.79
N THR A 89 -12.08 -5.76 3.57
CA THR A 89 -11.65 -6.97 2.86
C THR A 89 -10.43 -7.59 3.52
N ALA A 90 -10.30 -8.92 3.44
CA ALA A 90 -9.11 -9.62 3.94
C ALA A 90 -7.84 -9.16 3.22
N TYR A 91 -7.93 -8.81 1.93
CA TYR A 91 -6.80 -8.25 1.17
C TYR A 91 -6.28 -6.94 1.75
N ARG A 92 -7.16 -6.00 2.11
CA ARG A 92 -6.74 -4.74 2.75
C ARG A 92 -6.13 -5.00 4.12
N LEU A 93 -6.72 -5.89 4.92
CA LEU A 93 -6.16 -6.27 6.22
C LEU A 93 -4.74 -6.86 6.06
N ALA A 94 -4.59 -7.86 5.19
CA ALA A 94 -3.31 -8.52 4.91
C ALA A 94 -2.24 -7.54 4.44
N PHE A 95 -2.60 -6.64 3.51
CA PHE A 95 -1.70 -5.61 2.99
C PHE A 95 -1.16 -4.73 4.13
N ARG A 96 -2.03 -4.24 5.03
CA ARG A 96 -1.61 -3.42 6.16
C ARG A 96 -0.71 -4.15 7.13
N VAL A 97 -1.05 -5.41 7.43
CA VAL A 97 -0.28 -6.24 8.35
C VAL A 97 1.14 -6.49 7.79
N HIS A 98 1.27 -6.65 6.48
CA HIS A 98 2.57 -6.89 5.85
C HIS A 98 3.37 -5.61 5.62
N TYR A 99 2.78 -4.57 5.02
CA TYR A 99 3.49 -3.35 4.63
C TYR A 99 3.47 -2.23 5.69
N GLY A 100 2.72 -2.38 6.79
CA GLY A 100 2.64 -1.38 7.85
C GLY A 100 1.93 -0.08 7.46
N ARG A 101 1.21 -0.05 6.33
CA ARG A 101 0.51 1.15 5.82
C ARG A 101 -0.84 0.81 5.19
N GLU A 102 -1.74 1.80 5.10
CA GLU A 102 -2.99 1.66 4.34
C GLU A 102 -2.72 1.57 2.83
N PRO A 103 -3.40 0.67 2.11
CA PRO A 103 -3.26 0.58 0.66
C PRO A 103 -3.98 1.72 -0.05
N VAL A 104 -3.33 2.25 -1.09
CA VAL A 104 -3.90 3.28 -1.95
C VAL A 104 -4.73 2.61 -3.07
N GLY A 105 -6.03 2.86 -3.06
CA GLY A 105 -6.96 2.29 -4.04
C GLY A 105 -7.22 0.78 -3.84
N ARG A 106 -7.51 0.09 -4.95
CA ARG A 106 -7.85 -1.34 -4.95
C ARG A 106 -6.60 -2.20 -4.77
N VAL A 107 -6.62 -3.11 -3.79
CA VAL A 107 -5.60 -4.15 -3.62
C VAL A 107 -5.89 -5.31 -4.57
N GLN A 108 -4.86 -5.83 -5.24
CA GLN A 108 -4.96 -6.97 -6.15
C GLN A 108 -3.87 -7.99 -5.83
N GLY A 109 -4.20 -9.27 -6.02
CA GLY A 109 -3.22 -10.35 -5.96
C GLY A 109 -2.28 -10.32 -7.16
N THR A 110 -1.00 -10.56 -6.91
CA THR A 110 0.06 -10.64 -7.93
C THR A 110 0.42 -12.08 -8.27
N CYS A 111 0.10 -13.03 -7.39
CA CYS A 111 0.33 -14.45 -7.62
C CYS A 111 -0.81 -15.11 -8.41
N ARG A 112 -0.52 -16.27 -9.00
CA ARG A 112 -1.51 -17.09 -9.72
C ARG A 112 -2.44 -17.88 -8.78
N TYR A 113 -2.13 -17.97 -7.49
CA TYR A 113 -2.95 -18.72 -6.54
C TYR A 113 -4.28 -18.01 -6.28
N LYS A 114 -5.39 -18.69 -6.59
CA LYS A 114 -6.74 -18.11 -6.51
C LYS A 114 -7.05 -17.70 -5.07
N ARG A 115 -7.47 -16.43 -4.90
CA ARG A 115 -7.87 -15.84 -3.61
C ARG A 115 -6.77 -15.87 -2.52
N CYS A 116 -5.51 -15.85 -2.93
CA CYS A 116 -4.40 -15.74 -1.99
C CYS A 116 -4.45 -14.41 -1.22
N VAL A 117 -4.34 -14.48 0.11
CA VAL A 117 -4.33 -13.31 1.00
C VAL A 117 -2.95 -13.07 1.63
N ALA A 118 -1.89 -13.68 1.09
CA ALA A 118 -0.53 -13.44 1.56
C ALA A 118 -0.10 -12.01 1.23
N GLY A 119 0.32 -11.23 2.24
CA GLY A 119 0.62 -9.80 2.06
C GLY A 119 1.68 -9.50 1.00
N GLU A 120 2.71 -10.35 0.91
CA GLU A 120 3.77 -10.26 -0.12
C GLU A 120 3.26 -10.44 -1.57
N HIS A 121 2.11 -11.12 -1.72
CA HIS A 121 1.47 -11.38 -2.99
C HIS A 121 0.36 -10.36 -3.31
N LEU A 122 0.36 -9.21 -2.63
CA LEU A 122 -0.64 -8.16 -2.83
C LEU A 122 0.02 -6.85 -3.23
N ASP A 123 -0.48 -6.23 -4.29
CA ASP A 123 -0.12 -4.86 -4.66
C ASP A 123 -1.32 -3.92 -4.50
N ASP A 124 -1.05 -2.69 -4.10
CA ASP A 124 -1.99 -1.58 -4.23
C ASP A 124 -1.83 -0.86 -5.59
N ARG A 125 -2.58 0.22 -5.80
CA ARG A 125 -2.56 0.93 -7.09
C ARG A 125 -1.17 1.48 -7.43
N ILE A 126 -0.46 2.08 -6.46
CA ILE A 126 0.82 2.74 -6.70
C ILE A 126 1.88 1.69 -7.06
N MET A 127 1.93 0.57 -6.31
CA MET A 127 2.87 -0.51 -6.60
C MET A 127 2.65 -1.10 -7.99
N ARG A 128 1.40 -1.31 -8.41
CA ARG A 128 1.10 -1.75 -9.78
C ARG A 128 1.50 -0.73 -10.84
N GLN A 129 1.29 0.56 -10.60
CA GLN A 129 1.71 1.61 -11.53
C GLN A 129 3.23 1.66 -11.67
N ALA A 130 3.97 1.52 -10.58
CA ALA A 130 5.43 1.43 -10.59
C ALA A 130 5.90 0.22 -11.43
N LYS A 131 5.34 -0.97 -11.17
CA LYS A 131 5.64 -2.18 -11.95
C LYS A 131 5.29 -2.04 -13.43
N ALA A 132 4.17 -1.39 -13.76
CA ALA A 132 3.78 -1.13 -15.14
C ALA A 132 4.71 -0.11 -15.84
N ALA A 133 5.19 0.89 -15.11
CA ALA A 133 6.16 1.86 -15.63
C ALA A 133 7.53 1.19 -15.85
N GLU A 134 7.95 0.32 -14.94
CA GLU A 134 9.14 -0.52 -15.06
C GLU A 134 9.01 -1.52 -16.23
N ALA A 135 7.87 -2.19 -16.37
CA ALA A 135 7.61 -3.09 -17.48
C ALA A 135 7.59 -2.36 -18.82
N LYS A 136 7.06 -1.13 -18.91
CA LYS A 136 7.21 -0.30 -20.12
C LYS A 136 8.68 0.08 -20.39
N LEU A 137 9.57 -0.08 -19.41
CA LEU A 137 10.99 0.13 -19.57
C LEU A 137 11.71 -1.02 -20.33
N THR A 138 11.09 -2.20 -20.40
CA THR A 138 11.59 -3.44 -21.03
C THR A 138 10.61 -3.79 -22.17
N GLU A 139 10.92 -3.94 -23.44
CA GLU A 139 12.06 -4.53 -24.12
C GLU A 139 12.25 -3.78 -25.46
N LEU A 140 13.42 -3.18 -25.65
CA LEU A 140 13.97 -3.08 -26.99
C LEU A 140 14.78 -4.38 -27.18
N PRO A 141 14.72 -5.05 -28.36
CA PRO A 141 15.60 -6.17 -28.65
C PRO A 141 17.04 -5.83 -28.27
N ALA A 142 17.82 -6.80 -27.77
CA ALA A 142 19.19 -6.53 -27.32
C ALA A 142 20.10 -5.89 -28.39
N ALA A 143 19.73 -6.03 -29.67
CA ALA A 143 20.39 -5.42 -30.82
C ALA A 143 19.56 -4.30 -31.49
N ALA A 144 18.62 -3.69 -30.77
CA ALA A 144 17.84 -2.60 -31.32
C ALA A 144 18.78 -1.42 -31.61
N THR A 145 18.88 -1.07 -32.88
CA THR A 145 19.64 0.09 -33.34
C THR A 145 18.75 1.07 -34.07
N TRP A 146 19.11 2.34 -34.04
CA TRP A 146 18.50 3.38 -34.86
C TRP A 146 19.59 4.17 -35.56
N ASN A 147 19.62 4.14 -36.89
CA ASN A 147 20.70 4.73 -37.70
C ASN A 147 22.12 4.28 -37.27
N GLY A 148 22.24 3.03 -36.82
CA GLY A 148 23.49 2.45 -36.32
C GLY A 148 23.83 2.74 -34.86
N MET A 149 23.00 3.50 -34.13
CA MET A 149 23.18 3.75 -32.68
C MET A 149 22.46 2.71 -31.83
N ASP A 150 23.08 2.23 -30.76
CA ASP A 150 22.51 1.31 -29.79
C ASP A 150 21.51 2.03 -28.88
N VAL A 151 20.23 1.95 -29.24
CA VAL A 151 19.15 2.58 -28.48
C VAL A 151 18.91 1.92 -27.12
N VAL A 152 19.37 0.67 -26.93
CA VAL A 152 19.32 -0.02 -25.63
C VAL A 152 20.35 0.58 -24.70
N ALA A 153 21.59 0.78 -25.18
CA ALA A 153 22.66 1.41 -24.41
C ALA A 153 22.29 2.85 -24.02
N ILE A 154 21.82 3.65 -24.98
CA ILE A 154 21.35 5.03 -24.72
C ILE A 154 20.28 5.05 -23.63
N ARG A 155 19.28 4.16 -23.72
CA ARG A 155 18.20 4.05 -22.72
C ARG A 155 18.72 3.64 -21.35
N ARG A 156 19.64 2.68 -21.29
CA ARG A 156 20.28 2.22 -20.03
C ARG A 156 21.06 3.36 -19.37
N CYS A 157 21.78 4.18 -20.13
CA CYS A 157 22.47 5.35 -19.57
C CYS A 157 21.48 6.37 -18.98
N LEU A 158 20.39 6.67 -19.68
CA LEU A 158 19.44 7.69 -19.24
C LEU A 158 18.54 7.27 -18.07
N ARG A 159 18.18 5.98 -17.98
CA ARG A 159 17.15 5.51 -17.03
C ARG A 159 17.56 4.31 -16.16
N GLY A 160 18.66 3.64 -16.50
CA GLY A 160 19.16 2.48 -15.77
C GLY A 160 19.99 2.84 -14.55
N ALA A 161 20.27 1.80 -13.74
CA ALA A 161 21.28 1.84 -12.68
C ALA A 161 22.69 1.60 -13.26
N ALA A 162 23.71 2.06 -12.55
CA ALA A 162 25.11 1.76 -12.88
C ALA A 162 25.39 0.24 -12.80
N PRO A 163 26.36 -0.30 -13.56
CA PRO A 163 27.27 0.39 -14.47
C PRO A 163 26.60 0.80 -15.80
N TYR A 164 26.98 1.97 -16.32
CA TYR A 164 26.45 2.47 -17.58
C TYR A 164 27.25 1.87 -18.75
N PRO A 165 26.58 1.39 -19.81
CA PRO A 165 27.28 0.93 -21.00
C PRO A 165 28.07 2.08 -21.64
N PRO A 166 29.23 1.81 -22.26
CA PRO A 166 29.94 2.82 -23.01
C PRO A 166 29.08 3.26 -24.20
N LEU A 167 29.04 4.57 -24.43
CA LEU A 167 28.43 5.16 -25.62
C LEU A 167 29.53 5.76 -26.48
N ASP A 168 29.40 5.65 -27.80
CA ASP A 168 30.22 6.47 -28.68
C ASP A 168 29.81 7.95 -28.59
N LEU A 169 30.58 8.84 -29.23
CA LEU A 169 30.29 10.28 -29.17
C LEU A 169 28.94 10.64 -29.81
N ARG A 170 28.53 9.92 -30.86
CA ARG A 170 27.29 10.17 -31.59
C ARG A 170 26.09 9.78 -30.73
N GLU A 171 26.16 8.62 -30.09
CA GLU A 171 25.18 8.11 -29.12
C GLU A 171 25.09 8.99 -27.89
N ALA A 172 26.22 9.44 -27.34
CA ALA A 172 26.24 10.34 -26.18
C ALA A 172 25.59 11.70 -26.50
N ARG A 173 25.86 12.25 -27.70
CA ARG A 173 25.20 13.47 -28.21
C ARG A 173 23.70 13.26 -28.39
N PHE A 174 23.30 12.15 -29.01
CA PHE A 174 21.90 11.80 -29.20
C PHE A 174 21.19 11.64 -27.84
N ALA A 175 21.78 10.90 -26.92
CA ALA A 175 21.26 10.69 -25.57
C ALA A 175 21.07 11.99 -24.79
N PHE A 176 21.98 12.96 -24.95
CA PHE A 176 21.86 14.28 -24.31
C PHE A 176 20.54 14.98 -24.68
N HIS A 177 20.09 14.90 -25.94
CA HIS A 177 18.83 15.52 -26.36
C HIS A 177 17.58 14.96 -25.65
N PHE A 178 17.66 13.74 -25.14
CA PHE A 178 16.57 13.07 -24.41
C PHE A 178 16.81 13.02 -22.89
N SER A 179 17.87 13.66 -22.40
CA SER A 179 18.20 13.68 -20.98
C SER A 179 17.26 14.58 -20.19
N ASN A 180 17.12 14.30 -18.88
CA ASN A 180 16.36 15.16 -17.98
C ASN A 180 17.14 16.47 -17.76
N PRO A 181 16.58 17.65 -18.07
CA PRO A 181 17.26 18.94 -17.88
C PRO A 181 17.63 19.20 -16.42
N GLU A 182 16.84 18.68 -15.47
CA GLU A 182 17.06 18.83 -14.03
C GLU A 182 18.18 17.92 -13.47
N MET A 183 18.67 16.96 -14.26
CA MET A 183 19.75 16.07 -13.81
C MET A 183 21.05 16.88 -13.61
N PRO A 184 21.79 16.73 -12.49
CA PRO A 184 23.06 17.41 -12.31
C PRO A 184 24.05 17.10 -13.44
N SER A 185 24.78 18.10 -13.93
CA SER A 185 25.70 17.93 -15.08
C SER A 185 26.75 16.83 -14.83
N ALA A 186 27.24 16.69 -13.60
CA ALA A 186 28.19 15.65 -13.22
C ALA A 186 27.61 14.24 -13.31
N GLU A 187 26.35 14.06 -12.92
CA GLU A 187 25.66 12.77 -13.01
C GLU A 187 25.37 12.40 -14.47
N LEU A 188 24.87 13.36 -15.25
CA LEU A 188 24.62 13.13 -16.67
C LEU A 188 25.93 12.84 -17.42
N ALA A 189 27.01 13.53 -17.09
CA ALA A 189 28.34 13.29 -17.66
C ALA A 189 28.83 11.86 -17.37
N ARG A 190 28.71 11.41 -16.11
CA ARG A 190 29.05 10.04 -15.70
C ARG A 190 28.24 8.99 -16.46
N ARG A 191 26.94 9.24 -16.68
CA ARG A 191 26.04 8.34 -17.45
C ARG A 191 26.40 8.24 -18.93
N LEU A 192 26.79 9.36 -19.54
CA LEU A 192 27.04 9.44 -20.98
C LEU A 192 28.51 9.19 -21.36
N GLY A 193 29.41 8.94 -20.40
CA GLY A 193 30.85 8.84 -20.66
C GLY A 193 31.47 10.17 -21.11
N LEU A 194 30.89 11.30 -20.72
CA LEU A 194 31.36 12.65 -21.06
C LEU A 194 32.02 13.33 -19.85
N ARG A 195 32.68 14.46 -20.09
CA ARG A 195 33.12 15.37 -19.02
C ARG A 195 31.99 16.30 -18.60
N ALA A 196 31.94 16.69 -17.32
CA ALA A 196 30.88 17.56 -16.78
C ALA A 196 30.85 18.94 -17.45
N GLU A 197 32.01 19.45 -17.85
CA GLU A 197 32.17 20.70 -18.59
C GLU A 197 31.54 20.60 -19.98
N THR A 198 31.66 19.44 -20.65
CA THR A 198 31.04 19.19 -21.96
C THR A 198 29.51 19.25 -21.86
N VAL A 199 28.92 18.62 -20.84
CA VAL A 199 27.46 18.66 -20.59
C VAL A 199 26.99 20.08 -20.31
N THR A 200 27.74 20.83 -19.50
CA THR A 200 27.45 22.23 -19.20
C THR A 200 27.51 23.10 -20.46
N ARG A 201 28.53 22.88 -21.31
CA ARG A 201 28.64 23.53 -22.61
C ARG A 201 27.48 23.19 -23.55
N TYR A 202 27.06 21.92 -23.62
CA TYR A 202 25.92 21.51 -24.43
C TYR A 202 24.61 22.16 -23.97
N ARG A 203 24.41 22.33 -22.66
CA ARG A 203 23.24 23.05 -22.12
C ARG A 203 23.25 24.53 -22.51
N LYS A 204 24.42 25.16 -22.46
CA LYS A 204 24.57 26.60 -22.75
C LYS A 204 24.53 26.93 -24.24
N ASN A 205 25.24 26.15 -25.05
CA ASN A 205 25.54 26.49 -26.45
C ASN A 205 24.83 25.55 -27.45
N GLY A 206 24.10 24.54 -26.97
CA GLY A 206 23.58 23.46 -27.79
C GLY A 206 24.62 22.36 -28.05
N VAL A 207 24.13 21.23 -28.55
CA VAL A 207 24.97 20.12 -29.00
C VAL A 207 25.45 20.45 -30.42
N PRO A 208 26.77 20.38 -30.72
CA PRO A 208 27.26 20.57 -32.08
C PRO A 208 26.58 19.57 -33.04
N SER A 209 26.12 20.06 -34.19
CA SER A 209 25.65 19.20 -35.27
C SER A 209 26.79 18.29 -35.72
N CYS A 210 26.48 17.01 -35.91
CA CYS A 210 27.40 16.05 -36.51
C CYS A 210 27.45 16.26 -38.01
#